data_AF-A0A957S0R6-F1
#
_entry.id   AF-A0A957S0R6-F1
#
_cell.length_a   1.000
_cell.length_b   1.000
_cell.length_c   1.000
_cell.angle_alpha   90.00
_cell.angle_beta   90.00
_cell.angle_gamma   90.00
#
_symmetry.space_group_name_H-M   'P 1'
#
loop_
_entity.id
_entity.type
_entity.pdbx_description
1 polymer ?
#
loop_
_entity_poly.entity_id
_entity_poly.type
_entity_poly.pdbx_seq_one_letter_code
_entity_poly.pdbx_strand_id
1 'polypeptide(L)'
;MTDQTATPNPPPFTYTLEAQDGRARAGTFSTPHGPIHMPAFAPVGTLANVKTLEPRDLVEVGAELILANTYHLYLRPGHELIERFGGLHAFMRWDGPILTDSGG
;
A
#
# COMPACT_ATOMS: atom_id res chain seq x y z
N MET A 1 -0.84 43.15 -7.76
CA MET A 1 -0.11 41.94 -8.20
C MET A 1 0.07 41.08 -6.96
N THR A 2 -0.99 40.36 -6.58
CA THR A 2 -1.03 39.57 -5.35
C THR A 2 -0.36 38.23 -5.60
N ASP A 3 0.67 37.98 -4.80
CA ASP A 3 1.44 36.77 -4.65
C ASP A 3 0.50 35.55 -4.48
N GLN A 4 0.46 34.68 -5.48
CA GLN A 4 -0.15 33.35 -5.34
C GLN A 4 0.88 32.49 -4.59
N THR A 5 0.81 32.52 -3.27
CA THR A 5 1.55 31.59 -2.43
C THR A 5 1.17 30.17 -2.84
N ALA A 6 2.12 29.47 -3.45
CA ALA A 6 1.98 28.07 -3.80
C ALA A 6 1.52 27.31 -2.55
N THR A 7 0.37 26.66 -2.62
CA THR A 7 -0.06 25.74 -1.57
C THR A 7 1.02 24.69 -1.42
N PRO A 8 1.57 24.45 -0.21
CA PRO A 8 2.56 23.41 -0.03
C PRO A 8 1.95 22.09 -0.48
N ASN A 9 2.69 21.33 -1.30
CA ASN A 9 2.26 19.98 -1.70
C ASN A 9 1.89 19.23 -0.42
N PRO A 10 0.69 18.62 -0.35
CA PRO A 10 0.31 17.86 0.83
C PRO A 10 1.36 16.77 1.07
N PRO A 11 1.66 16.46 2.35
CA PRO A 11 2.64 15.43 2.66
C PRO A 11 2.19 14.10 2.04
N PRO A 12 3.14 13.27 1.58
CA PRO A 12 2.82 12.02 0.87
C PRO A 12 2.03 11.03 1.72
N PHE A 13 1.97 11.25 3.04
CA PHE A 13 1.20 10.45 3.97
C PHE A 13 0.53 11.35 5.01
N THR A 14 -0.77 11.14 5.24
CA THR A 14 -1.51 11.76 6.36
C THR A 14 -2.38 10.72 7.07
N TYR A 15 -2.66 10.98 8.35
CA TYR A 15 -3.67 10.25 9.11
C TYR A 15 -4.74 11.21 9.61
N THR A 16 -6.00 10.85 9.38
CA THR A 16 -7.17 11.56 9.90
C THR A 16 -7.92 10.63 10.85
N LEU A 17 -8.05 11.02 12.13
CA LEU A 17 -8.91 10.35 13.09
C LEU A 17 -10.37 10.79 12.87
N GLU A 18 -11.28 9.85 12.66
CA GLU A 18 -12.70 10.12 12.41
C GLU A 18 -13.55 9.85 13.64
N ALA A 19 -13.25 8.77 14.36
CA ALA A 19 -13.95 8.41 15.59
C ALA A 19 -13.03 7.65 16.55
N GLN A 20 -13.35 7.74 17.85
CA GLN A 20 -12.65 7.03 18.90
C GLN A 20 -13.66 6.54 19.95
N ASP A 21 -13.52 5.27 20.35
CA ASP A 21 -14.24 4.67 21.47
C ASP A 21 -13.24 3.98 22.40
N GLY A 22 -13.00 4.56 23.57
CA GLY A 22 -11.92 4.15 24.47
C GLY A 22 -10.55 4.16 23.77
N ARG A 23 -9.99 2.97 23.53
CA ARG A 23 -8.71 2.76 22.82
C ARG A 23 -8.89 2.42 21.33
N ALA A 24 -10.10 2.11 20.89
CA ALA A 24 -10.40 1.83 19.49
C ALA A 24 -10.46 3.14 18.70
N ARG A 25 -10.00 3.12 17.45
CA ARG A 25 -9.95 4.31 16.58
C ARG A 25 -10.38 3.90 15.17
N ALA A 26 -11.23 4.71 14.58
CA ALA A 26 -11.52 4.69 13.16
C ALA A 26 -10.94 5.95 12.52
N GLY A 27 -10.40 5.80 11.31
CA GLY A 27 -9.78 6.91 10.61
C GLY A 27 -9.20 6.49 9.27
N THR A 28 -8.61 7.43 8.56
CA THR A 28 -8.14 7.20 7.19
C THR A 28 -6.66 7.56 7.08
N PHE A 29 -5.85 6.66 6.52
CA PHE A 29 -4.53 7.00 5.99
C PHE A 29 -4.68 7.45 4.54
N SER A 30 -4.20 8.65 4.21
CA SER A 30 -4.07 9.06 2.81
C SER A 30 -2.66 8.72 2.34
N THR A 31 -2.55 7.97 1.25
CA THR A 31 -1.27 7.61 0.64
C THR A 31 -1.24 8.03 -0.83
N PRO A 32 -0.07 8.05 -1.51
CA PRO A 32 0.00 8.39 -2.93
C PRO A 32 -0.72 7.39 -3.84
N HIS A 33 -0.98 6.18 -3.34
CA HIS A 33 -1.59 5.08 -4.10
C HIS A 33 -3.05 4.82 -3.66
N GLY A 34 -3.65 5.75 -2.89
CA GLY A 34 -5.03 5.66 -2.44
C GLY A 34 -5.20 5.73 -0.92
N PRO A 35 -6.44 5.94 -0.45
CA PRO A 35 -6.77 5.92 0.96
C PRO A 35 -6.75 4.50 1.54
N ILE A 36 -6.57 4.40 2.86
CA ILE A 36 -6.73 3.16 3.63
C ILE A 36 -7.61 3.48 4.84
N HIS A 37 -8.77 2.86 4.93
CA HIS A 37 -9.68 2.99 6.06
C HIS A 37 -9.24 2.06 7.19
N MET A 38 -9.10 2.65 8.38
CA MET A 38 -8.68 1.97 9.59
C MET A 38 -9.90 1.68 10.48
N PRO A 39 -9.97 0.49 11.10
CA PRO A 39 -8.96 -0.58 11.08
C PRO A 39 -8.94 -1.37 9.77
N ALA A 40 -7.75 -1.51 9.17
CA ALA A 40 -7.55 -2.26 7.92
C ALA A 40 -7.06 -3.69 8.18
N PHE A 41 -7.48 -4.62 7.33
CA PHE A 41 -6.89 -5.95 7.21
C PHE A 41 -6.07 -6.00 5.91
N ALA A 42 -4.79 -6.36 5.99
CA ALA A 42 -3.90 -6.43 4.85
C ALA A 42 -3.62 -7.90 4.47
N PRO A 43 -4.12 -8.41 3.33
CA PRO A 43 -3.76 -9.72 2.81
C PRO A 43 -2.25 -9.82 2.53
N VAL A 44 -1.65 -10.97 2.84
CA VAL A 44 -0.20 -11.19 2.70
C VAL A 44 0.14 -11.83 1.34
N GLY A 45 0.92 -11.14 0.52
CA GLY A 45 1.57 -11.67 -0.68
C GLY A 45 2.94 -12.24 -0.36
N THR A 46 3.03 -13.57 -0.29
CA THR A 46 4.28 -14.25 0.12
C THR A 46 5.29 -14.48 -1.01
N LEU A 47 4.94 -14.33 -2.30
CA LEU A 47 5.88 -14.65 -3.39
C LEU A 47 5.71 -13.76 -4.65
N ALA A 48 5.33 -12.49 -4.50
CA ALA A 48 4.91 -11.60 -5.60
C ALA A 48 3.73 -12.10 -6.46
N ASN A 49 3.36 -13.37 -6.31
CA ASN A 49 2.03 -13.89 -6.38
C ASN A 49 1.54 -14.08 -4.93
N VAL A 50 0.31 -13.67 -4.65
CA VAL A 50 -0.41 -14.27 -3.54
C VAL A 50 -0.70 -15.69 -4.05
N LYS A 51 0.10 -16.69 -3.65
CA LYS A 51 -0.18 -18.07 -4.06
C LYS A 51 -1.63 -18.38 -3.66
N THR A 52 -2.49 -18.52 -4.68
CA THR A 52 -3.96 -18.75 -4.67
C THR A 52 -4.92 -17.56 -4.87
N LEU A 53 -4.45 -16.31 -4.91
CA LEU A 53 -5.35 -15.18 -5.23
C LEU A 53 -4.78 -14.35 -6.39
N GLU A 54 -5.57 -14.24 -7.46
CA GLU A 54 -5.33 -13.25 -8.51
C GLU A 54 -5.61 -11.84 -7.95
N PRO A 55 -4.97 -10.77 -8.48
CA PRO A 55 -5.26 -9.39 -8.04
C PRO A 55 -6.75 -9.03 -8.07
N ARG A 56 -7.53 -9.64 -8.98
CA ARG A 56 -9.00 -9.50 -9.01
C ARG A 56 -9.67 -9.96 -7.72
N ASP A 57 -9.18 -11.05 -7.13
CA ASP A 57 -9.78 -11.65 -5.94
C ASP A 57 -9.53 -10.74 -4.72
N LEU A 58 -8.41 -9.98 -4.71
CA LEU A 58 -8.11 -8.98 -3.69
C LEU A 58 -9.02 -7.74 -3.80
N VAL A 59 -9.34 -7.32 -5.02
CA VAL A 59 -10.28 -6.23 -5.27
C VAL A 59 -11.71 -6.65 -4.90
N GLU A 60 -12.11 -7.87 -5.24
CA GLU A 60 -13.43 -8.42 -4.92
C GLU A 60 -13.70 -8.52 -3.42
N VAL A 61 -12.67 -8.80 -2.61
CA VAL A 61 -12.81 -8.79 -1.14
C VAL A 61 -12.71 -7.39 -0.52
N GLY A 62 -12.55 -6.35 -1.34
CA GLY A 62 -12.46 -4.96 -0.88
C GLY A 62 -11.16 -4.62 -0.15
N ALA A 63 -10.05 -5.28 -0.51
CA ALA A 63 -8.76 -4.94 0.08
C ALA A 63 -8.30 -3.56 -0.37
N GLU A 64 -7.91 -2.71 0.58
CA GLU A 64 -7.33 -1.37 0.31
C GLU A 64 -5.82 -1.34 0.55
N LEU A 65 -5.25 -2.40 1.10
CA LEU A 65 -3.82 -2.50 1.41
C LEU A 65 -3.40 -3.96 1.26
N ILE A 66 -2.24 -4.18 0.64
CA ILE A 66 -1.58 -5.50 0.64
C ILE A 66 -0.26 -5.45 1.39
N LEU A 67 0.12 -6.56 2.02
CA LEU A 67 1.45 -6.73 2.59
C LEU A 67 2.32 -7.57 1.66
N ALA A 68 3.48 -7.06 1.27
CA ALA A 68 4.45 -7.79 0.46
C ALA A 68 5.71 -8.09 1.28
N ASN A 69 6.12 -9.37 1.30
CA ASN A 69 7.30 -9.78 2.06
C ASN A 69 8.59 -9.55 1.28
N THR A 70 9.45 -8.69 1.80
CA THR A 70 10.70 -8.24 1.17
C THR A 70 11.72 -9.37 1.08
N TYR A 71 11.79 -10.29 2.05
CA TYR A 71 12.72 -11.42 2.01
C TYR A 71 12.47 -12.31 0.80
N HIS A 72 11.20 -12.68 0.55
CA HIS A 72 10.83 -13.47 -0.60
C HIS A 72 11.06 -12.72 -1.91
N LEU A 73 10.65 -11.45 -2.00
CA LEU A 73 10.86 -10.61 -3.18
C LEU A 73 12.34 -10.50 -3.56
N TYR A 74 13.21 -10.35 -2.55
CA TYR A 74 14.66 -10.27 -2.73
C TYR A 74 15.25 -11.59 -3.25
N LEU A 75 14.83 -12.73 -2.71
CA LEU A 75 15.35 -14.03 -3.16
C LEU A 75 14.81 -14.45 -4.53
N ARG A 76 13.51 -14.24 -4.77
CA ARG A 76 12.80 -14.58 -6.00
C ARG A 76 11.58 -13.66 -6.15
N PRO A 77 11.52 -12.81 -7.18
CA PRO A 77 12.33 -12.81 -8.40
C PRO A 77 13.68 -12.07 -8.31
N GLY A 78 13.93 -11.30 -7.24
CA GLY A 78 15.05 -10.37 -7.15
C GLY A 78 14.63 -8.92 -7.44
N HIS A 79 15.14 -7.99 -6.64
CA HIS A 79 14.79 -6.57 -6.70
C HIS A 79 15.17 -5.90 -8.04
N GLU A 80 16.28 -6.30 -8.66
CA GLU A 80 16.70 -5.81 -9.98
C GLU A 80 15.65 -6.13 -11.08
N LEU A 81 15.04 -7.32 -11.01
CA LEU A 81 13.99 -7.68 -11.95
C LEU A 81 12.74 -6.84 -11.70
N ILE A 82 12.36 -6.65 -10.44
CA ILE A 82 11.20 -5.83 -10.06
C ILE A 82 11.38 -4.39 -10.56
N GLU A 83 12.56 -3.80 -10.38
CA GLU A 83 12.89 -2.47 -10.87
C GLU A 83 12.78 -2.38 -12.39
N ARG A 84 13.35 -3.35 -13.13
CA ARG A 84 13.25 -3.42 -14.59
C ARG A 84 11.81 -3.52 -15.12
N PHE A 85 10.89 -4.02 -14.32
CA PHE A 85 9.47 -4.11 -14.64
C PHE A 85 8.66 -2.86 -14.24
N GLY A 86 9.32 -1.80 -13.77
CA GLY A 86 8.66 -0.55 -13.37
C GLY A 86 8.28 -0.49 -11.89
N GLY A 87 8.89 -1.33 -11.05
CA GLY A 87 8.65 -1.38 -9.61
C GLY A 87 7.57 -2.38 -9.21
N LEU A 88 7.34 -2.48 -7.90
CA LEU A 88 6.54 -3.55 -7.31
C LEU A 88 5.05 -3.50 -7.71
N HIS A 89 4.46 -2.31 -7.80
CA HIS A 89 3.08 -2.11 -8.27
C HIS A 89 2.88 -2.68 -9.68
N ALA A 90 3.74 -2.31 -10.63
CA ALA A 90 3.70 -2.81 -12.00
C ALA A 90 3.96 -4.32 -12.07
N PHE A 91 4.89 -4.83 -11.26
CA PHE A 91 5.21 -6.26 -11.19
C PHE A 91 4.02 -7.10 -10.68
N MET A 92 3.32 -6.62 -9.65
CA MET A 92 2.18 -7.31 -9.04
C MET A 92 0.83 -6.99 -9.73
N ARG A 93 0.80 -6.01 -10.64
CA ARG A 93 -0.42 -5.46 -11.24
C ARG A 93 -1.41 -4.99 -10.17
N TRP A 94 -0.90 -4.24 -9.20
CA TRP A 94 -1.66 -3.67 -8.10
C TRP A 94 -1.38 -2.17 -8.04
N ASP A 95 -2.43 -1.37 -8.19
CA ASP A 95 -2.32 0.10 -8.18
C ASP A 95 -2.58 0.72 -6.80
N GLY A 96 -3.06 -0.09 -5.84
CA GLY A 96 -3.36 0.36 -4.49
C GLY A 96 -2.12 0.43 -3.58
N PRO A 97 -2.31 0.83 -2.32
CA PRO A 97 -1.25 0.84 -1.30
C PRO A 97 -0.59 -0.54 -1.10
N ILE A 98 0.73 -0.53 -0.92
CA ILE A 98 1.55 -1.70 -0.56
C ILE A 98 2.34 -1.38 0.71
N LEU A 99 2.26 -2.26 1.70
CA LEU A 99 3.14 -2.28 2.86
C LEU A 99 4.21 -3.36 2.64
N THR A 100 5.48 -2.98 2.66
CA THR A 100 6.60 -3.93 2.65
C THR A 100 7.14 -4.13 4.06
N ASP A 101 7.37 -5.37 4.48
CA ASP A 101 8.15 -5.63 5.68
C ASP A 101 9.65 -5.38 5.44
N SER A 102 10.48 -5.48 6.48
CA SER A 102 11.93 -5.25 6.37
C SER A 102 12.72 -6.48 5.90
N GLY A 103 12.09 -7.67 5.83
CA GLY A 103 12.73 -8.91 5.38
C GLY A 103 13.81 -9.49 6.32
N GLY A 104 13.82 -9.09 7.60
CA GLY A 104 14.72 -9.62 8.63
C GLY A 104 14.41 -11.04 9.05
#